data_AF-A0A414PUT0-F1
#
_entry.id   AF-A0A414PUT0-F1
#
_cell.length_a   1.000
_cell.length_b   1.000
_cell.length_c   1.000
_cell.angle_alpha   90.00
_cell.angle_beta   90.00
_cell.angle_gamma   90.00
#
_symmetry.space_group_name_H-M   'P 1'
#
loop_
_entity.id
_entity.type
_entity.pdbx_description
1 polymer ?
#
loop_
_entity_poly.entity_id
_entity_poly.type
_entity_poly.pdbx_seq_one_letter_code
_entity_poly.pdbx_strand_id
1 'polypeptide(L)'
;MKKLLKFLLTLTLVLTAFSCTSLRDIARREEAAKYNDIRATFITTQGDITFYLYPEAAPITVANFINLAQRGYYNNTKIHRAVENFVVQGGDPTGTGTGGPGYSIPDEFVNWLDFFQQGMLAMANAGPGTGGSQFFMTLYPADWLNGKHTIFGEYVSDVDFERIKKLEVGDIIKEIRFSGDIDFFLSLHKEQIDEWNKILDTTYPGLKEYPVKPIEEYQGEALTYKEELTRIYTRQEEKKEDKEWPIPRFIRAVEKKIKGEEATSSYEF
;
A
#
# COMPACT_ATOMS: atom_id res chain seq x y z
N MET A 1 38.86 32.45 29.84
CA MET A 1 37.43 32.86 29.85
C MET A 1 36.82 33.00 28.45
N LYS A 2 37.39 33.79 27.52
CA LYS A 2 36.80 33.99 26.16
C LYS A 2 36.64 32.70 25.31
N LYS A 3 37.56 31.73 25.43
CA LYS A 3 37.48 30.44 24.71
C LYS A 3 36.37 29.53 25.27
N LEU A 4 36.18 29.52 26.59
CA LEU A 4 35.14 28.75 27.27
C LEU A 4 33.74 29.30 26.94
N LEU A 5 33.60 30.63 26.88
CA LEU A 5 32.34 31.29 26.51
C LEU A 5 31.95 31.03 25.04
N LYS A 6 32.93 31.03 24.12
CA LYS A 6 32.68 30.65 22.71
C LYS A 6 32.25 29.20 22.57
N PHE A 7 32.87 28.28 23.31
CA PHE A 7 32.52 26.86 23.30
C PHE A 7 31.11 26.62 23.86
N LEU A 8 30.75 27.30 24.95
CA LEU A 8 29.41 27.22 25.54
C LEU A 8 28.34 27.78 24.58
N LEU A 9 28.62 28.91 23.91
CA LEU A 9 27.72 29.48 22.90
C LEU A 9 27.51 28.56 21.70
N THR A 10 28.58 27.93 21.20
CA THR A 10 28.47 26.96 20.09
C THR A 10 27.73 25.71 20.51
N LEU A 11 27.93 25.21 21.74
CA LEU A 11 27.23 24.04 22.25
C LEU A 11 25.72 24.31 22.40
N THR A 12 25.34 25.49 22.90
CA THR A 12 23.93 25.90 22.93
C THR A 12 23.33 26.06 21.54
N LEU A 13 24.07 26.63 20.57
CA LEU A 13 23.57 26.79 19.20
C LEU A 13 23.32 25.42 18.52
N VAL A 14 24.23 24.47 18.73
CA VAL A 14 24.11 23.10 18.24
C VAL A 14 22.92 22.38 18.90
N LEU A 15 22.77 22.46 20.23
CA LEU A 15 21.63 21.88 20.95
C LEU A 15 20.28 22.46 20.50
N THR A 16 20.21 23.78 20.25
CA THR A 16 18.99 24.41 19.72
C THR A 16 18.69 24.02 18.28
N ALA A 17 19.72 23.82 17.45
CA ALA A 17 19.55 23.36 16.08
C ALA A 17 19.04 21.91 16.01
N PHE A 18 19.55 21.01 16.86
CA PHE A 18 19.07 19.63 17.00
C PHE A 18 17.64 19.53 17.53
N SER A 19 17.27 20.39 18.49
CA SER A 19 15.89 20.44 19.00
C SER A 19 14.91 20.92 17.92
N CYS A 20 15.31 21.90 17.11
CA CYS A 20 14.45 22.47 16.06
C CYS A 20 14.25 21.52 14.87
N THR A 21 15.25 20.71 14.51
CA THR A 21 15.07 19.62 13.55
C THR A 21 14.13 18.53 14.08
N SER A 22 14.26 18.12 15.35
CA SER A 22 13.39 17.09 15.93
C SER A 22 11.91 17.50 15.97
N LEU A 23 11.61 18.77 16.30
CA LEU A 23 10.24 19.27 16.33
C LEU A 23 9.64 19.40 14.93
N ARG A 24 10.45 19.81 13.94
CA ARG A 24 10.03 19.84 12.53
C ARG A 24 9.75 18.43 11.99
N ASP A 25 10.54 17.45 12.38
CA ASP A 25 10.35 16.07 11.95
C ASP A 25 9.10 15.44 12.61
N ILE A 26 8.78 15.80 13.86
CA ILE A 26 7.53 15.38 14.52
C ILE A 26 6.31 16.00 13.84
N ALA A 27 6.32 17.32 13.61
CA ALA A 27 5.22 18.02 12.93
C ALA A 27 4.97 17.45 11.52
N ARG A 28 6.04 17.17 10.75
CA ARG A 28 5.93 16.52 9.44
C ARG A 28 5.28 15.14 9.50
N ARG A 29 5.67 14.30 10.47
CA ARG A 29 5.07 12.95 10.63
C ARG A 29 3.59 13.02 11.01
N GLU A 30 3.22 13.99 11.83
CA GLU A 30 1.83 14.21 12.23
C GLU A 30 0.98 14.70 11.04
N GLU A 31 1.55 15.57 10.20
CA GLU A 31 0.93 16.01 8.94
C GLU A 31 0.82 14.88 7.90
N ALA A 32 1.84 14.04 7.75
CA ALA A 32 1.77 12.87 6.85
C ALA A 32 0.73 11.84 7.30
N ALA A 33 0.61 11.62 8.62
CA ALA A 33 -0.38 10.73 9.19
C ALA A 33 -1.82 11.18 8.90
N LYS A 34 -2.07 12.50 8.83
CA LYS A 34 -3.39 13.06 8.47
C LYS A 34 -3.82 12.68 7.04
N TYR A 35 -2.90 12.67 6.08
CA TYR A 35 -3.19 12.31 4.69
C TYR A 35 -3.27 10.80 4.46
N ASN A 36 -2.72 10.00 5.37
CA ASN A 36 -2.81 8.55 5.34
C ASN A 36 -4.03 7.98 6.06
N ASP A 37 -4.77 8.77 6.86
CA ASP A 37 -6.00 8.32 7.55
C ASP A 37 -7.21 8.25 6.61
N ILE A 38 -7.05 7.46 5.54
CA ILE A 38 -8.13 7.11 4.62
C ILE A 38 -8.80 5.85 5.14
N ARG A 39 -10.11 5.93 5.33
CA ARG A 39 -10.92 4.78 5.76
C ARG A 39 -12.00 4.48 4.75
N ALA A 40 -12.24 3.18 4.54
CA ALA A 40 -13.31 2.67 3.70
C ALA A 40 -14.34 1.95 4.57
N THR A 41 -15.59 2.37 4.52
CA THR A 41 -16.71 1.72 5.21
C THR A 41 -17.58 1.00 4.21
N PHE A 42 -17.58 -0.32 4.29
CA PHE A 42 -18.34 -1.21 3.43
C PHE A 42 -19.73 -1.35 4.03
N ILE A 43 -20.75 -0.90 3.31
CA ILE A 43 -22.15 -1.03 3.75
C ILE A 43 -22.65 -2.39 3.27
N THR A 44 -22.71 -3.37 4.16
CA THR A 44 -23.04 -4.77 3.79
C THR A 44 -24.40 -5.23 4.30
N THR A 45 -24.81 -6.43 3.93
CA THR A 45 -25.96 -7.14 4.52
C THR A 45 -25.73 -7.57 5.97
N GLN A 46 -24.47 -7.72 6.40
CA GLN A 46 -24.08 -8.06 7.78
C GLN A 46 -23.77 -6.83 8.65
N GLY A 47 -24.03 -5.62 8.13
CA GLY A 47 -23.73 -4.35 8.76
C GLY A 47 -22.50 -3.67 8.17
N ASP A 48 -22.15 -2.53 8.75
CA ASP A 48 -21.08 -1.68 8.24
C ASP A 48 -19.72 -2.21 8.72
N ILE A 49 -18.74 -2.31 7.81
CA ILE A 49 -17.39 -2.77 8.15
C ILE A 49 -16.41 -1.68 7.74
N THR A 50 -15.70 -1.10 8.70
CA THR A 50 -14.72 -0.05 8.43
C THR A 50 -13.30 -0.60 8.38
N PHE A 51 -12.57 -0.21 7.34
CA PHE A 51 -11.16 -0.51 7.13
C PHE A 51 -10.34 0.78 7.11
N TYR A 52 -9.15 0.75 7.72
CA TYR A 52 -8.07 1.68 7.41
C TYR A 52 -7.36 1.19 6.13
N LEU A 53 -7.04 2.10 5.22
CA LEU A 53 -6.29 1.78 4.00
C LEU A 53 -4.83 2.21 4.17
N TYR A 54 -3.91 1.52 3.49
CA TYR A 54 -2.46 1.82 3.55
C TYR A 54 -1.95 2.52 2.28
N PRO A 55 -2.27 3.81 2.02
CA PRO A 55 -1.75 4.53 0.85
C PRO A 55 -0.22 4.61 0.84
N GLU A 56 0.44 4.56 2.00
CA GLU A 56 1.89 4.54 2.15
C GLU A 56 2.55 3.20 1.79
N ALA A 57 1.78 2.10 1.78
CA ALA A 57 2.28 0.77 1.49
C ALA A 57 1.92 0.31 0.07
N ALA A 58 0.70 0.65 -0.38
CA ALA A 58 0.11 0.19 -1.62
C ALA A 58 -0.64 1.34 -2.35
N PRO A 59 0.06 2.44 -2.70
CA PRO A 59 -0.56 3.63 -3.27
C PRO A 59 -1.38 3.37 -4.53
N ILE A 60 -0.88 2.53 -5.45
CA ILE A 60 -1.57 2.24 -6.71
C ILE A 60 -2.83 1.41 -6.43
N THR A 61 -2.72 0.41 -5.56
CA THR A 61 -3.84 -0.45 -5.17
C THR A 61 -4.93 0.33 -4.45
N VAL A 62 -4.56 1.21 -3.50
CA VAL A 62 -5.50 2.07 -2.78
C VAL A 62 -6.17 3.07 -3.73
N ALA A 63 -5.43 3.72 -4.63
CA ALA A 63 -5.99 4.66 -5.61
C ALA A 63 -6.98 3.96 -6.56
N ASN A 64 -6.61 2.78 -7.06
CA ASN A 64 -7.48 1.94 -7.88
C ASN A 64 -8.77 1.57 -7.15
N PHE A 65 -8.65 1.08 -5.91
CA PHE A 65 -9.80 0.68 -5.10
C PHE A 65 -10.76 1.84 -4.83
N ILE A 66 -10.24 3.00 -4.41
CA ILE A 66 -11.05 4.20 -4.16
C ILE A 66 -11.74 4.67 -5.45
N ASN A 67 -11.01 4.73 -6.58
CA ASN A 67 -11.58 5.15 -7.86
C ASN A 67 -12.74 4.24 -8.28
N LEU A 68 -12.55 2.92 -8.26
CA LEU A 68 -13.60 1.94 -8.57
C LEU A 68 -14.82 2.12 -7.66
N ALA A 69 -14.60 2.27 -6.35
CA ALA A 69 -15.66 2.47 -5.39
C ALA A 69 -16.45 3.78 -5.60
N GLN A 70 -15.78 4.90 -5.82
CA GLN A 70 -16.41 6.20 -6.08
C GLN A 70 -17.26 6.20 -7.35
N ARG A 71 -16.81 5.45 -8.36
CA ARG A 71 -17.55 5.22 -9.61
C ARG A 71 -18.73 4.25 -9.45
N GLY A 72 -18.91 3.66 -8.26
CA GLY A 72 -19.97 2.72 -7.95
C GLY A 72 -19.73 1.31 -8.46
N TYR A 73 -18.48 0.96 -8.81
CA TYR A 73 -18.12 -0.35 -9.35
C TYR A 73 -18.46 -1.50 -8.39
N TYR A 74 -18.31 -1.27 -7.08
CA TYR A 74 -18.60 -2.26 -6.05
C TYR A 74 -20.06 -2.25 -5.56
N ASN A 75 -20.90 -1.37 -6.10
CA ASN A 75 -22.28 -1.25 -5.63
C ASN A 75 -23.10 -2.49 -5.99
N ASN A 76 -23.76 -3.06 -4.99
CA ASN A 76 -24.53 -4.29 -5.06
C ASN A 76 -23.73 -5.51 -5.55
N THR A 77 -22.41 -5.52 -5.34
CA THR A 77 -21.57 -6.68 -5.65
C THR A 77 -21.66 -7.72 -4.54
N LYS A 78 -21.46 -8.99 -4.90
CA LYS A 78 -21.58 -10.12 -3.97
C LYS A 78 -20.23 -10.55 -3.42
N ILE A 79 -20.24 -11.04 -2.19
CA ILE A 79 -19.24 -12.00 -1.72
C ILE A 79 -19.47 -13.29 -2.50
N HIS A 80 -18.60 -13.58 -3.46
CA HIS A 80 -18.76 -14.73 -4.35
C HIS A 80 -18.00 -15.96 -3.86
N ARG A 81 -17.11 -15.79 -2.88
CA ARG A 81 -16.35 -16.88 -2.27
C ARG A 81 -16.13 -16.61 -0.79
N ALA A 82 -16.47 -17.59 0.05
CA ALA A 82 -16.17 -17.61 1.48
C ALA A 82 -15.60 -18.99 1.79
N VAL A 83 -14.39 -19.03 2.37
CA VAL A 83 -13.76 -20.26 2.84
C VAL A 83 -13.58 -20.14 4.33
N GLU A 84 -14.30 -21.01 5.05
CA GLU A 84 -14.24 -21.06 6.50
C GLU A 84 -12.79 -21.19 6.96
N ASN A 85 -12.44 -20.42 7.97
CA ASN A 85 -11.10 -20.34 8.53
C ASN A 85 -9.98 -19.91 7.58
N PHE A 86 -10.31 -19.24 6.46
CA PHE A 86 -9.31 -18.73 5.54
C PHE A 86 -9.61 -17.30 5.08
N VAL A 87 -10.51 -17.11 4.12
CA VAL A 87 -10.79 -15.80 3.52
C VAL A 87 -12.23 -15.66 3.08
N VAL A 88 -12.72 -14.42 3.05
CA VAL A 88 -13.92 -14.01 2.31
C VAL A 88 -13.50 -13.08 1.17
N GLN A 89 -14.05 -13.31 -0.02
CA GLN A 89 -13.60 -12.67 -1.26
C GLN A 89 -14.77 -12.06 -2.04
N GLY A 90 -14.56 -10.85 -2.53
CA GLY A 90 -15.53 -10.02 -3.25
C GLY A 90 -14.87 -9.17 -4.33
N GLY A 91 -15.59 -8.16 -4.81
CA GLY A 91 -15.07 -7.20 -5.78
C GLY A 91 -15.19 -7.61 -7.26
N ASP A 92 -16.03 -8.61 -7.56
CA ASP A 92 -16.41 -9.00 -8.92
C ASP A 92 -17.88 -8.62 -9.19
N PRO A 93 -18.16 -7.64 -10.08
CA PRO A 93 -19.52 -7.26 -10.44
C PRO A 93 -20.35 -8.36 -11.11
N THR A 94 -19.69 -9.30 -11.77
CA THR A 94 -20.36 -10.45 -12.40
C THR A 94 -20.73 -11.52 -11.37
N GLY A 95 -20.03 -11.55 -10.24
CA GLY A 95 -20.17 -12.57 -9.19
C GLY A 95 -19.66 -13.96 -9.59
N THR A 96 -18.98 -14.12 -10.72
CA THR A 96 -18.47 -15.43 -11.18
C THR A 96 -17.11 -15.78 -10.60
N GLY A 97 -16.38 -14.80 -10.06
CA GLY A 97 -14.98 -14.91 -9.63
C GLY A 97 -13.97 -14.68 -10.76
N THR A 98 -14.43 -14.39 -11.98
CA THR A 98 -13.57 -14.19 -13.16
C THR A 98 -13.67 -12.79 -13.76
N GLY A 99 -14.49 -11.92 -13.19
CA GLY A 99 -14.62 -10.53 -13.63
C GLY A 99 -13.45 -9.65 -13.16
N GLY A 100 -13.37 -8.46 -13.75
CA GLY A 100 -12.35 -7.46 -13.44
C GLY A 100 -12.61 -6.12 -14.12
N PRO A 101 -11.82 -5.08 -13.83
CA PRO A 101 -12.11 -3.72 -14.28
C PRO A 101 -11.69 -3.46 -15.75
N GLY A 102 -11.18 -4.48 -16.45
CA GLY A 102 -10.69 -4.37 -17.84
C GLY A 102 -9.21 -3.99 -17.95
N TYR A 103 -8.53 -3.82 -16.81
CA TYR A 103 -7.09 -3.57 -16.72
C TYR A 103 -6.50 -4.30 -15.51
N SER A 104 -5.17 -4.31 -15.41
CA SER A 104 -4.42 -4.88 -14.29
C SER A 104 -3.54 -3.84 -13.60
N ILE A 105 -3.26 -4.07 -12.32
CA ILE A 105 -2.34 -3.26 -11.50
C ILE A 105 -1.17 -4.11 -10.99
N PRO A 106 0.02 -3.50 -10.76
CA PRO A 106 1.18 -4.20 -10.21
C PRO A 106 0.95 -4.63 -8.76
N ASP A 107 1.72 -5.63 -8.29
CA ASP A 107 1.75 -5.97 -6.87
C ASP A 107 2.65 -5.00 -6.10
N GLU A 108 2.27 -4.66 -4.87
CA GLU A 108 2.98 -3.73 -3.99
C GLU A 108 3.25 -4.41 -2.64
N PHE A 109 4.52 -4.53 -2.26
CA PHE A 109 4.94 -5.24 -1.05
C PHE A 109 5.86 -4.38 -0.20
N VAL A 110 5.62 -4.37 1.11
CA VAL A 110 6.46 -3.73 2.13
C VAL A 110 6.86 -4.75 3.20
N ASN A 111 8.04 -4.59 3.80
CA ASN A 111 8.58 -5.58 4.74
C ASN A 111 7.86 -5.63 6.11
N TRP A 112 6.99 -4.66 6.40
CA TRP A 112 6.32 -4.51 7.70
C TRP A 112 4.83 -4.87 7.65
N LEU A 113 4.31 -5.25 6.47
CA LEU A 113 2.98 -5.83 6.32
C LEU A 113 3.12 -7.29 5.92
N ASP A 114 2.41 -8.15 6.64
CA ASP A 114 2.33 -9.57 6.37
C ASP A 114 0.93 -10.10 6.70
N PHE A 115 0.69 -11.38 6.39
CA PHE A 115 -0.56 -12.07 6.70
C PHE A 115 -0.48 -12.83 8.04
N PHE A 116 0.39 -12.42 8.96
CA PHE A 116 0.43 -13.03 10.28
C PHE A 116 -0.76 -12.56 11.14
N GLN A 117 -1.30 -11.37 10.85
CA GLN A 117 -2.52 -10.86 11.47
C GLN A 117 -3.76 -11.33 10.71
N GLN A 118 -4.85 -11.56 11.45
CA GLN A 118 -6.18 -11.79 10.88
C GLN A 118 -6.80 -10.46 10.42
N GLY A 119 -7.78 -10.52 9.51
CA GLY A 119 -8.57 -9.35 9.10
C GLY A 119 -7.87 -8.43 8.10
N MET A 120 -6.80 -8.88 7.45
CA MET A 120 -6.08 -8.11 6.44
C MET A 120 -6.90 -8.04 5.15
N LEU A 121 -7.06 -6.82 4.61
CA LEU A 121 -7.69 -6.56 3.33
C LEU A 121 -6.60 -6.54 2.24
N ALA A 122 -6.74 -7.43 1.25
CA ALA A 122 -5.72 -7.63 0.23
C ALA A 122 -6.30 -7.84 -1.17
N MET A 123 -5.53 -7.47 -2.19
CA MET A 123 -5.90 -7.56 -3.60
C MET A 123 -5.75 -9.01 -4.08
N ALA A 124 -6.83 -9.55 -4.66
CA ALA A 124 -6.78 -10.83 -5.34
C ALA A 124 -6.14 -10.66 -6.73
N ASN A 125 -5.42 -11.68 -7.18
CA ASN A 125 -4.77 -11.71 -8.49
C ASN A 125 -4.79 -13.14 -9.07
N ALA A 126 -4.47 -13.27 -10.36
CA ALA A 126 -4.30 -14.54 -11.06
C ALA A 126 -2.81 -14.90 -11.26
N GLY A 127 -1.91 -14.25 -10.51
CA GLY A 127 -0.46 -14.29 -10.68
C GLY A 127 0.16 -12.89 -10.55
N PRO A 128 1.50 -12.80 -10.58
CA PRO A 128 2.19 -11.53 -10.37
C PRO A 128 1.73 -10.42 -11.33
N GLY A 129 1.42 -9.24 -10.80
CA GLY A 129 1.02 -8.05 -11.56
C GLY A 129 -0.34 -8.16 -12.26
N THR A 130 -1.24 -9.01 -11.73
CA THR A 130 -2.59 -9.21 -12.28
C THR A 130 -3.69 -8.83 -11.30
N GLY A 131 -3.38 -7.96 -10.34
CA GLY A 131 -4.40 -7.34 -9.49
C GLY A 131 -5.39 -6.54 -10.33
N GLY A 132 -6.61 -6.37 -9.86
CA GLY A 132 -7.67 -5.67 -10.59
C GLY A 132 -8.67 -5.04 -9.64
N SER A 133 -9.86 -5.62 -9.55
CA SER A 133 -10.92 -5.13 -8.66
C SER A 133 -11.25 -6.07 -7.50
N GLN A 134 -10.91 -7.35 -7.63
CA GLN A 134 -11.26 -8.36 -6.63
C GLN A 134 -10.35 -8.27 -5.41
N PHE A 135 -10.93 -8.37 -4.22
CA PHE A 135 -10.19 -8.34 -2.96
C PHE A 135 -10.67 -9.45 -2.04
N PHE A 136 -9.87 -9.75 -1.03
CA PHE A 136 -10.24 -10.67 0.04
C PHE A 136 -9.88 -10.10 1.41
N MET A 137 -10.60 -10.55 2.43
CA MET A 137 -10.30 -10.33 3.84
C MET A 137 -9.85 -11.65 4.46
N THR A 138 -8.73 -11.67 5.18
CA THR A 138 -8.32 -12.87 5.93
C THR A 138 -9.16 -13.05 7.19
N LEU A 139 -9.56 -14.29 7.45
CA LEU A 139 -10.22 -14.67 8.72
C LEU A 139 -9.20 -15.21 9.73
N TYR A 140 -8.07 -15.72 9.24
CA TYR A 140 -6.99 -16.34 10.02
C TYR A 140 -5.63 -15.99 9.41
N PRO A 141 -4.52 -16.15 10.16
CA PRO A 141 -3.17 -15.98 9.64
C PRO A 141 -2.90 -16.87 8.42
N ALA A 142 -2.26 -16.30 7.40
CA ALA A 142 -2.10 -16.91 6.09
C ALA A 142 -0.76 -16.58 5.43
N ASP A 143 0.35 -16.83 6.14
CA ASP A 143 1.71 -16.43 5.72
C ASP A 143 2.13 -16.90 4.32
N TRP A 144 1.53 -17.97 3.78
CA TRP A 144 1.80 -18.43 2.42
C TRP A 144 1.33 -17.47 1.32
N LEU A 145 0.56 -16.43 1.68
CA LEU A 145 0.14 -15.33 0.81
C LEU A 145 1.15 -14.17 0.79
N ASN A 146 2.13 -14.15 1.71
CA ASN A 146 3.16 -13.11 1.77
C ASN A 146 3.97 -13.08 0.45
N GLY A 147 4.16 -11.87 -0.08
CA GLY A 147 4.86 -11.66 -1.36
C GLY A 147 4.07 -12.15 -2.59
N LYS A 148 2.79 -12.48 -2.44
CA LYS A 148 1.90 -12.88 -3.55
C LYS A 148 0.68 -12.00 -3.72
N HIS A 149 0.22 -11.33 -2.66
CA HIS A 149 -0.94 -10.45 -2.68
C HIS A 149 -0.64 -9.13 -1.99
N THR A 150 -1.02 -8.03 -2.62
CA THR A 150 -0.88 -6.68 -2.04
C THR A 150 -1.85 -6.51 -0.87
N ILE A 151 -1.33 -6.36 0.33
CA ILE A 151 -2.10 -5.88 1.48
C ILE A 151 -2.30 -4.38 1.30
N PHE A 152 -3.55 -3.92 1.38
CA PHE A 152 -3.88 -2.50 1.21
C PHE A 152 -4.83 -1.94 2.27
N GLY A 153 -5.24 -2.75 3.25
CA GLY A 153 -5.95 -2.25 4.43
C GLY A 153 -6.09 -3.28 5.56
N GLU A 154 -6.66 -2.82 6.67
CA GLU A 154 -7.00 -3.62 7.85
C GLU A 154 -8.30 -3.11 8.49
N TYR A 155 -9.03 -3.97 9.22
CA TYR A 155 -10.23 -3.54 9.94
C TYR A 155 -9.89 -2.60 11.11
N VAL A 156 -10.82 -1.70 11.49
CA VAL A 156 -10.52 -0.67 12.52
C VAL A 156 -10.98 -1.04 13.94
N SER A 157 -11.89 -1.99 14.10
CA SER A 157 -12.38 -2.41 15.43
C SER A 157 -12.77 -3.89 15.50
N ASP A 158 -12.76 -4.46 16.70
CA ASP A 158 -13.23 -5.85 16.92
C ASP A 158 -14.66 -6.08 16.40
N VAL A 159 -15.52 -5.05 16.47
CA VAL A 159 -16.88 -5.12 15.94
C VAL A 159 -16.89 -5.28 14.41
N ASP A 160 -15.97 -4.61 13.72
CA ASP A 160 -15.78 -4.78 12.27
C ASP A 160 -15.31 -6.20 11.97
N PHE A 161 -14.35 -6.73 12.73
CA PHE A 161 -13.88 -8.10 12.54
C PHE A 161 -14.98 -9.15 12.81
N GLU A 162 -15.79 -8.98 13.85
CA GLU A 162 -16.95 -9.84 14.10
C GLU A 162 -17.98 -9.81 12.96
N ARG A 163 -18.09 -8.71 12.23
CA ARG A 163 -18.93 -8.62 11.03
C ARG A 163 -18.29 -9.29 9.83
N ILE A 164 -16.97 -9.15 9.64
CA ILE A 164 -16.22 -9.86 8.59
C ILE A 164 -16.41 -11.37 8.72
N LYS A 165 -16.32 -11.92 9.94
CA LYS A 165 -16.53 -13.36 10.20
C LYS A 165 -17.94 -13.86 9.88
N LYS A 166 -18.93 -12.97 9.79
CA LYS A 166 -20.32 -13.31 9.45
C LYS A 166 -20.59 -13.23 7.95
N LEU A 167 -19.66 -12.74 7.15
CA LEU A 167 -19.84 -12.67 5.70
C LEU A 167 -19.86 -14.07 5.10
N GLU A 168 -20.92 -14.36 4.35
CA GLU A 168 -21.13 -15.62 3.65
C GLU A 168 -21.27 -15.40 2.15
N VAL A 169 -21.20 -16.49 1.37
CA VAL A 169 -21.45 -16.42 -0.07
C VAL A 169 -22.86 -15.89 -0.34
N GLY A 170 -22.96 -14.85 -1.15
CA GLY A 170 -24.21 -14.19 -1.51
C GLY A 170 -24.51 -12.92 -0.70
N ASP A 171 -23.77 -12.65 0.38
CA ASP A 171 -23.84 -11.35 1.05
C ASP A 171 -23.46 -10.22 0.08
N ILE A 172 -24.06 -9.06 0.27
CA ILE A 172 -24.00 -7.94 -0.68
C ILE A 172 -23.27 -6.76 -0.06
N ILE A 173 -22.27 -6.24 -0.78
CA ILE A 173 -21.71 -4.91 -0.57
C ILE A 173 -22.59 -3.93 -1.33
N LYS A 174 -23.39 -3.15 -0.62
CA LYS A 174 -24.36 -2.22 -1.22
C LYS A 174 -23.65 -1.01 -1.80
N GLU A 175 -22.70 -0.47 -1.04
CA GLU A 175 -21.81 0.62 -1.44
C GLU A 175 -20.60 0.66 -0.51
N ILE A 176 -19.59 1.44 -0.89
CA ILE A 176 -18.40 1.70 -0.07
C ILE A 176 -18.29 3.21 0.10
N ARG A 177 -18.25 3.67 1.34
CA ARG A 177 -18.11 5.08 1.71
C ARG A 177 -16.69 5.34 2.21
N PHE A 178 -16.20 6.56 2.03
CA PHE A 178 -14.87 6.94 2.47
C PHE A 178 -14.89 8.10 3.46
N SER A 179 -13.90 8.12 4.35
CA SER A 179 -13.49 9.28 5.15
C SER A 179 -12.00 9.53 4.98
N GLY A 180 -11.56 10.75 5.28
CA GLY A 180 -10.20 11.22 4.96
C GLY A 180 -10.18 12.02 3.66
N ASP A 181 -8.98 12.48 3.26
CA ASP A 181 -8.79 13.35 2.10
C ASP A 181 -8.54 12.56 0.81
N ILE A 182 -9.57 11.83 0.37
CA ILE A 182 -9.47 10.97 -0.81
C ILE A 182 -9.26 11.75 -2.12
N ASP A 183 -9.81 12.96 -2.24
CA ASP A 183 -9.73 13.76 -3.46
C ASP A 183 -8.30 14.25 -3.68
N PHE A 184 -7.66 14.69 -2.60
CA PHE A 184 -6.25 15.00 -2.64
C PHE A 184 -5.42 13.76 -2.96
N PHE A 185 -5.64 12.63 -2.28
CA PHE A 185 -4.88 11.41 -2.53
C PHE A 185 -4.99 10.94 -3.99
N LEU A 186 -6.21 10.91 -4.56
CA LEU A 186 -6.43 10.55 -5.95
C LEU A 186 -5.74 11.51 -6.93
N SER A 187 -5.63 12.81 -6.58
CA SER A 187 -4.94 13.78 -7.43
C SER A 187 -3.45 13.47 -7.63
N LEU A 188 -2.83 12.75 -6.69
CA LEU A 188 -1.44 12.25 -6.82
C LEU A 188 -1.30 11.17 -7.89
N HIS A 189 -2.40 10.49 -8.23
CA HIS A 189 -2.47 9.38 -9.19
C HIS A 189 -3.33 9.72 -10.42
N LYS A 190 -3.62 11.01 -10.65
CA LYS A 190 -4.61 11.46 -11.63
C LYS A 190 -4.38 10.89 -13.03
N GLU A 191 -3.16 10.97 -13.55
CA GLU A 191 -2.86 10.53 -14.93
C GLU A 191 -3.21 9.05 -15.12
N GLN A 192 -2.81 8.20 -14.16
CA GLN A 192 -3.11 6.76 -14.18
C GLN A 192 -4.61 6.49 -14.02
N ILE A 193 -5.30 7.23 -13.15
CA ILE A 193 -6.75 7.11 -12.96
C ILE A 193 -7.51 7.53 -14.23
N ASP A 194 -7.08 8.59 -14.93
CA ASP A 194 -7.70 9.01 -16.18
C ASP A 194 -7.57 7.92 -17.27
N GLU A 195 -6.44 7.20 -17.31
CA GLU A 195 -6.26 6.04 -18.21
C GLU A 195 -7.20 4.88 -17.87
N TRP A 196 -7.27 4.50 -16.59
CA TRP A 196 -8.22 3.49 -16.13
C TRP A 196 -9.66 3.89 -16.42
N ASN A 197 -9.99 5.17 -16.25
CA ASN A 197 -11.33 5.66 -16.46
C ASN A 197 -11.78 5.53 -17.92
N LYS A 198 -10.89 5.77 -18.89
CA LYS A 198 -11.20 5.52 -20.32
C LYS A 198 -11.58 4.05 -20.59
N ILE A 199 -10.89 3.11 -19.94
CA ILE A 199 -11.17 1.67 -20.06
C ILE A 199 -12.51 1.34 -19.40
N LEU A 200 -12.75 1.87 -18.21
CA LEU A 200 -13.99 1.68 -17.46
C LEU A 200 -15.20 2.27 -18.19
N ASP A 201 -15.08 3.45 -18.80
CA ASP A 201 -16.16 4.09 -19.56
C ASP A 201 -16.59 3.22 -20.76
N THR A 202 -15.62 2.52 -21.36
CA THR A 202 -15.86 1.60 -22.47
C THR A 202 -16.46 0.27 -21.98
N THR A 203 -15.91 -0.28 -20.90
CA THR A 203 -16.25 -1.63 -20.41
C THR A 203 -17.54 -1.62 -19.58
N TYR A 204 -17.80 -0.54 -18.85
CA TYR A 204 -18.90 -0.36 -17.91
C TYR A 204 -19.53 1.04 -18.07
N PRO A 205 -20.24 1.31 -19.18
CA PRO A 205 -20.78 2.65 -19.49
C PRO A 205 -21.84 3.16 -18.49
N GLY A 206 -22.33 2.30 -17.57
CA GLY A 206 -23.29 2.68 -16.53
C GLY A 206 -22.65 3.14 -15.21
N LEU A 207 -21.33 3.13 -15.09
CA LEU A 207 -20.65 3.63 -13.89
C LEU A 207 -20.78 5.14 -13.76
N LYS A 208 -20.75 5.63 -12.51
CA LYS A 208 -20.71 7.06 -12.25
C LYS A 208 -19.38 7.64 -12.77
N GLU A 209 -19.43 8.88 -13.23
CA GLU A 209 -18.22 9.67 -13.45
C GLU A 209 -17.69 10.17 -12.11
N TYR A 210 -16.36 10.14 -11.96
CA TYR A 210 -15.66 10.71 -10.81
C TYR A 210 -14.39 11.42 -11.29
N PRO A 211 -14.51 12.66 -11.80
CA PRO A 211 -13.37 13.39 -12.34
C PRO A 211 -12.42 13.80 -11.22
N VAL A 212 -11.18 13.31 -11.28
CA VAL A 212 -10.14 13.65 -10.33
C VAL A 212 -9.57 15.05 -10.64
N LYS A 213 -9.55 15.92 -9.64
CA LYS A 213 -8.97 17.26 -9.76
C LYS A 213 -7.45 17.19 -9.94
N PRO A 214 -6.86 18.09 -10.75
CA PRO A 214 -5.41 18.21 -10.85
C PRO A 214 -4.76 18.58 -9.51
N ILE A 215 -3.54 18.08 -9.28
CA ILE A 215 -2.80 18.31 -8.03
C ILE A 215 -2.52 19.81 -7.79
N GLU A 216 -2.46 20.61 -8.86
CA GLU A 216 -2.23 22.05 -8.82
C GLU A 216 -3.38 22.85 -8.18
N GLU A 217 -4.58 22.27 -8.11
CA GLU A 217 -5.71 22.87 -7.37
C GLU A 217 -5.53 22.76 -5.85
N TYR A 218 -4.62 21.90 -5.38
CA TYR A 218 -4.27 21.75 -3.98
C TYR A 218 -3.05 22.60 -3.64
N GLN A 219 -3.06 23.24 -2.46
CA GLN A 219 -2.00 24.12 -2.01
C GLN A 219 -1.60 23.79 -0.56
N GLY A 220 -0.42 24.28 -0.15
CA GLY A 220 0.05 24.14 1.24
C GLY A 220 0.42 22.71 1.61
N GLU A 221 -0.29 22.16 2.59
CA GLU A 221 -0.04 20.85 3.23
C GLU A 221 0.00 19.69 2.21
N ALA A 222 -0.83 19.75 1.18
CA ALA A 222 -0.91 18.80 0.06
C ALA A 222 0.42 18.66 -0.73
N LEU A 223 1.08 19.78 -1.02
CA LEU A 223 2.34 19.76 -1.78
C LEU A 223 3.49 19.19 -0.92
N THR A 224 3.44 19.47 0.38
CA THR A 224 4.42 18.95 1.36
C THR A 224 4.35 17.42 1.45
N TYR A 225 3.14 16.87 1.46
CA TYR A 225 2.95 15.41 1.46
C TYR A 225 3.42 14.75 0.15
N LYS A 226 3.20 15.37 -1.02
CA LYS A 226 3.76 14.90 -2.30
C LYS A 226 5.29 14.81 -2.26
N GLU A 227 5.96 15.81 -1.68
CA GLU A 227 7.41 15.77 -1.49
C GLU A 227 7.85 14.66 -0.53
N GLU A 228 7.09 14.41 0.53
CA GLU A 228 7.37 13.34 1.48
C GLU A 228 7.23 11.94 0.86
N LEU A 229 6.14 11.70 0.12
CA LEU A 229 5.96 10.47 -0.65
C LEU A 229 7.12 10.22 -1.60
N THR A 230 7.52 11.27 -2.33
CA THR A 230 8.68 11.19 -3.25
C THR A 230 9.93 10.72 -2.49
N ARG A 231 10.20 11.28 -1.31
CA ARG A 231 11.35 10.86 -0.48
C ARG A 231 11.22 9.42 0.00
N ILE A 232 10.03 8.99 0.40
CA ILE A 232 9.78 7.62 0.87
C ILE A 232 10.07 6.63 -0.26
N TYR A 233 9.49 6.86 -1.45
CA TYR A 233 9.66 5.98 -2.60
C TYR A 233 11.11 5.96 -3.11
N THR A 234 11.77 7.11 -3.26
CA THR A 234 13.18 7.17 -3.68
C THR A 234 14.12 6.49 -2.67
N ARG A 235 13.90 6.67 -1.36
CA ARG A 235 14.69 5.99 -0.32
C ARG A 235 14.49 4.47 -0.35
N GLN A 236 13.32 3.98 -0.74
CA GLN A 236 13.10 2.54 -0.90
C GLN A 236 13.88 1.97 -2.10
N GLU A 237 14.02 2.73 -3.19
CA GLU A 237 14.86 2.35 -4.34
C GLU A 237 16.34 2.28 -3.96
N GLU A 238 16.88 3.30 -3.28
CA GLU A 238 18.27 3.30 -2.79
C GLU A 238 18.57 2.09 -1.89
N LYS A 239 17.64 1.73 -0.98
CA LYS A 239 17.78 0.54 -0.13
C LYS A 239 17.69 -0.79 -0.88
N LYS A 240 17.06 -0.82 -2.06
CA LYS A 240 17.02 -2.00 -2.93
C LYS A 240 18.31 -2.14 -3.74
N GLU A 241 18.95 -1.04 -4.16
CA GLU A 241 20.22 -1.08 -4.88
C GLU A 241 21.44 -1.34 -3.97
N ASP A 242 21.44 -0.88 -2.71
CA ASP A 242 22.59 -1.04 -1.80
C ASP A 242 22.57 -2.31 -0.94
N LYS A 243 22.44 -3.49 -1.56
CA LYS A 243 22.70 -4.78 -0.89
C LYS A 243 23.68 -5.69 -1.65
N GLU A 244 24.81 -5.15 -2.09
CA GLU A 244 26.04 -5.95 -2.06
C GLU A 244 26.61 -5.91 -0.64
N TRP A 245 26.29 -6.94 0.16
CA TRP A 245 27.00 -7.14 1.42
C TRP A 245 28.50 -7.22 1.13
N PRO A 246 29.40 -6.56 1.89
CA PRO A 246 30.83 -6.75 1.73
C PRO A 246 31.15 -8.18 2.17
N ILE A 247 31.04 -9.14 1.25
CA ILE A 247 31.41 -10.53 1.46
C ILE A 247 32.91 -10.51 1.79
N PRO A 248 33.33 -10.85 3.03
CA PRO A 248 34.73 -10.85 3.39
C PRO A 248 35.51 -11.75 2.44
N ARG A 249 36.77 -11.38 2.13
CA ARG A 249 37.62 -12.11 1.17
C ARG A 249 37.63 -13.63 1.38
N PHE A 250 37.50 -14.10 2.63
CA PHE A 250 37.48 -15.54 2.94
C PHE A 250 36.22 -16.24 2.41
N ILE A 251 35.04 -15.61 2.44
CA ILE A 251 33.80 -16.20 1.92
C ILE A 251 33.85 -16.29 0.39
N ARG A 252 34.35 -15.26 -0.30
CA ARG A 252 34.59 -15.33 -1.77
C ARG A 252 35.60 -16.43 -2.15
N ALA A 253 36.63 -16.63 -1.33
CA ALA A 253 37.62 -17.69 -1.55
C ALA A 253 37.01 -19.10 -1.36
N VAL A 254 36.14 -19.27 -0.36
CA VAL A 254 35.39 -20.52 -0.14
C VAL A 254 34.40 -20.77 -1.27
N GLU A 255 33.68 -19.74 -1.72
CA GLU A 255 32.72 -19.84 -2.82
C GLU A 255 33.40 -20.22 -4.14
N LYS A 256 34.57 -19.63 -4.44
CA LYS A 256 35.41 -20.03 -5.59
C LYS A 256 35.92 -21.47 -5.50
N LYS A 257 36.29 -21.91 -4.30
CA LYS A 257 36.78 -23.28 -4.07
C LYS A 257 35.67 -24.33 -4.19
N ILE A 258 34.43 -23.97 -3.82
CA ILE A 258 33.23 -24.81 -3.98
C ILE A 258 32.77 -24.86 -5.44
N LYS A 259 32.89 -23.75 -6.19
CA LYS A 259 32.47 -23.66 -7.59
C LYS A 259 33.46 -24.26 -8.61
N GLY A 260 34.55 -24.89 -8.17
CA GLY A 260 35.37 -25.75 -9.03
C GLY A 260 36.18 -25.02 -10.11
N GLU A 261 36.61 -23.78 -9.87
CA GLU A 261 37.64 -23.16 -10.72
C GLU A 261 39.02 -23.58 -10.22
N GLU A 262 39.54 -24.68 -10.76
CA GLU A 262 40.95 -25.03 -10.67
C GLU A 262 41.77 -23.89 -11.30
N ALA A 263 42.45 -23.12 -10.45
CA ALA A 263 43.53 -22.26 -10.89
C ALA A 263 44.69 -23.15 -11.34
N THR A 264 44.77 -23.41 -12.64
CA THR A 264 46.00 -23.86 -13.29
C THR A 264 47.03 -22.73 -13.19
N SER A 265 47.83 -22.78 -12.14
CA SER A 265 49.05 -21.97 -12.03
C SER A 265 50.13 -22.60 -12.89
N SER A 266 50.41 -21.99 -14.02
CA SER A 266 51.69 -22.15 -14.72
C SER A 266 52.84 -21.56 -13.89
N TYR A 267 54.05 -22.06 -14.18
CA TYR A 267 55.41 -21.64 -13.76
C TYR A 267 56.18 -22.57 -12.79
N GLU A 268 57.06 -23.38 -13.41
CA GLU A 268 58.53 -23.60 -13.19
C GLU A 268 59.06 -23.53 -11.73
N PHE A 269 59.85 -24.45 -11.17
CA PHE A 269 60.86 -25.43 -11.64
C PHE A 269 60.75 -26.76 -10.85
#